data_AF-A0A656K609-F1
#
_entry.id   AF-A0A656K609-F1
#
_cell.length_a   1.000
_cell.length_b   1.000
_cell.length_c   1.000
_cell.angle_alpha   90.00
_cell.angle_beta   90.00
_cell.angle_gamma   90.00
#
_symmetry.space_group_name_H-M   'P 1'
#
loop_
_entity.id
_entity.type
_entity.pdbx_description
1 polymer ?
#
loop_
_entity_poly.entity_id
_entity_poly.type
_entity_poly.pdbx_seq_one_letter_code
_entity_poly.pdbx_strand_id
1 'polypeptide(L)'
;RVKVVKNKVAPPFRQAEFQILYGKGIYLNGEIVDLAVLHGFVEKSGAWYSYQGSKIGQGKANSAKFLADNPEICKALEKQIRDKLLTPGVDTKAVGSREAVVADDVAEADADS
;
A
#
# COMPACT_ATOMS: atom_id res chain seq x y z
N ARG A 1 -11.76 3.36 -10.08
CA ARG A 1 -10.80 3.20 -11.20
C ARG A 1 -10.86 4.44 -12.09
N VAL A 2 -9.72 5.00 -12.45
CA VAL A 2 -9.58 6.17 -13.33
C VAL A 2 -8.65 5.79 -14.49
N LYS A 3 -9.05 6.14 -15.72
CA LYS A 3 -8.26 5.92 -16.94
C LYS A 3 -7.90 7.25 -17.58
N VAL A 4 -6.60 7.46 -17.84
CA VAL A 4 -6.13 8.66 -18.52
C VAL A 4 -6.26 8.47 -20.03
N VAL A 5 -7.33 9.00 -20.63
CA VAL A 5 -7.63 8.84 -22.07
C VAL A 5 -6.78 9.73 -22.98
N LYS A 6 -6.30 10.87 -22.48
CA LYS A 6 -5.47 11.81 -23.23
C LYS A 6 -4.46 12.44 -22.28
N ASN A 7 -3.17 12.28 -22.57
CA ASN A 7 -2.08 12.89 -21.83
C ASN A 7 -1.05 13.46 -22.82
N LYS A 8 -0.74 14.76 -22.71
CA LYS A 8 0.27 15.43 -23.56
C LYS A 8 1.65 15.53 -22.91
N VAL A 9 1.76 15.18 -21.63
CA VAL A 9 2.99 15.36 -20.82
C VAL A 9 3.70 14.03 -20.57
N ALA A 10 2.94 12.93 -20.47
CA ALA A 10 3.48 11.60 -20.21
C ALA A 10 2.69 10.53 -21.00
N PRO A 11 3.09 9.25 -20.96
CA PRO A 11 2.42 8.19 -21.72
C PRO A 11 0.90 8.15 -21.45
N PRO A 12 0.06 8.14 -22.50
CA PRO A 12 -1.39 8.04 -22.36
C PRO A 12 -1.81 6.62 -21.94
N PHE A 13 -3.08 6.47 -21.57
CA PHE A 13 -3.75 5.20 -21.26
C PHE A 13 -3.33 4.47 -19.98
N ARG A 14 -2.56 5.11 -19.09
CA ARG A 14 -2.36 4.60 -17.72
C ARG A 14 -3.68 4.55 -16.95
N GLN A 15 -3.82 3.52 -16.12
CA GLN A 15 -4.97 3.28 -15.25
C GLN A 15 -4.52 3.36 -13.80
N ALA A 16 -5.35 3.96 -12.95
CA ALA A 16 -5.15 4.00 -11.51
C ALA A 16 -6.41 3.50 -10.80
N GLU A 17 -6.23 2.75 -9.75
CA GLU A 17 -7.29 2.31 -8.85
C GLU A 17 -7.00 2.92 -7.49
N PHE A 18 -8.03 3.47 -6.86
CA PHE A 18 -7.93 3.99 -5.52
C PHE A 18 -9.28 3.91 -4.84
N GLN A 19 -9.25 3.85 -3.51
CA GLN A 19 -10.45 3.83 -2.69
C GLN A 19 -10.92 5.25 -2.33
N ILE A 20 -12.24 5.46 -2.36
CA ILE A 20 -12.87 6.72 -1.94
C ILE A 20 -13.68 6.44 -0.68
N LEU A 21 -13.35 7.11 0.42
CA LEU A 21 -14.10 7.05 1.66
C LEU A 21 -15.18 8.14 1.67
N TYR A 22 -16.42 7.76 1.95
CA TYR A 22 -17.52 8.72 2.11
C TYR A 22 -17.19 9.72 3.23
N GLY A 23 -17.35 11.02 2.94
CA GLY A 23 -17.10 12.12 3.88
C GLY A 23 -15.62 12.50 4.09
N LYS A 24 -14.65 11.70 3.63
CA LYS A 24 -13.21 12.00 3.71
C LYS A 24 -12.53 12.15 2.35
N GLY A 25 -13.14 11.65 1.29
CA GLY A 25 -12.59 11.73 -0.07
C GLY A 25 -11.60 10.61 -0.38
N ILE A 26 -10.56 10.92 -1.15
CA ILE A 26 -9.58 9.93 -1.63
C ILE A 26 -8.76 9.40 -0.45
N TYR A 27 -8.63 8.08 -0.36
CA TYR A 27 -7.91 7.43 0.73
C TYR A 27 -6.40 7.41 0.51
N LEU A 28 -5.78 8.60 0.53
CA LEU A 28 -4.35 8.80 0.20
C LEU A 28 -3.41 7.88 0.99
N ASN A 29 -3.57 7.80 2.31
CA ASN A 29 -2.68 7.01 3.16
C ASN A 29 -2.74 5.51 2.85
N GLY A 30 -3.91 5.00 2.46
CA GLY A 30 -4.04 3.60 2.04
C GLY A 30 -3.30 3.31 0.74
N GLU A 31 -3.36 4.24 -0.22
CA GLU A 31 -2.64 4.11 -1.48
C GLU A 31 -1.13 4.18 -1.29
N ILE A 32 -0.65 5.02 -0.36
CA ILE A 32 0.77 5.10 -0.01
C ILE A 32 1.27 3.76 0.55
N VAL A 33 0.50 3.10 1.43
CA VAL A 33 0.85 1.77 1.96
C VAL A 33 0.93 0.74 0.83
N ASP A 34 -0.06 0.70 -0.07
CA ASP A 34 -0.09 -0.26 -1.17
C ASP A 34 1.12 -0.07 -2.11
N LEU A 35 1.42 1.17 -2.49
CA LEU A 35 2.58 1.50 -3.31
C LEU A 35 3.90 1.19 -2.58
N ALA A 36 3.97 1.48 -1.28
CA ALA A 36 5.16 1.22 -0.48
C ALA A 36 5.45 -0.29 -0.40
N VAL A 37 4.43 -1.13 -0.25
CA VAL A 37 4.57 -2.59 -0.26
C VAL A 37 4.93 -3.09 -1.65
N LEU A 38 4.29 -2.58 -2.69
CA LEU A 38 4.58 -2.97 -4.08
C LEU A 38 6.03 -2.68 -4.47
N HIS A 39 6.60 -1.58 -3.97
CA HIS A 39 7.96 -1.16 -4.28
C HIS A 39 9.02 -1.62 -3.28
N GLY A 40 8.63 -2.33 -2.22
CA GLY A 40 9.54 -2.89 -1.21
C GLY A 40 10.06 -1.89 -0.18
N PHE A 41 9.39 -0.74 0.00
CA PHE A 41 9.70 0.22 1.08
C PHE A 41 9.08 -0.21 2.41
N VAL A 42 7.96 -0.92 2.36
CA VAL A 42 7.28 -1.51 3.52
C VAL A 42 7.26 -3.02 3.34
N GLU A 43 7.72 -3.74 4.36
CA GLU A 43 7.69 -5.19 4.38
C GLU A 43 6.37 -5.67 4.99
N LYS A 44 5.77 -6.68 4.34
CA LYS A 44 4.56 -7.34 4.82
C LYS A 44 4.91 -8.73 5.33
N SER A 45 4.86 -8.91 6.65
CA SER A 45 5.05 -10.20 7.33
C SER A 45 3.68 -10.74 7.75
N GLY A 46 3.01 -11.44 6.83
CA GLY A 46 1.65 -11.95 7.03
C GLY A 46 0.64 -10.81 7.18
N ALA A 47 0.05 -10.68 8.37
CA ALA A 47 -0.86 -9.58 8.70
C ALA A 47 -0.14 -8.31 9.18
N TRP A 48 1.18 -8.35 9.42
CA TRP A 48 1.96 -7.22 9.96
C TRP A 48 2.67 -6.43 8.87
N TYR A 49 2.70 -5.11 9.03
CA TYR A 49 3.45 -4.18 8.17
C TYR A 49 4.61 -3.58 8.96
N SER A 50 5.79 -3.56 8.36
CA SER A 50 7.02 -3.04 8.94
C SER A 50 7.67 -2.02 8.01
N TYR A 51 8.10 -0.89 8.56
CA TYR A 51 8.84 0.15 7.84
C TYR A 51 10.20 0.34 8.51
N GLN A 52 11.29 0.14 7.76
CA GLN A 52 12.66 0.32 8.25
C GLN A 52 12.95 -0.41 9.58
N GLY A 53 12.42 -1.63 9.74
CA GLY A 53 12.56 -2.43 10.96
C GLY A 53 11.59 -2.10 12.10
N SER A 54 10.82 -1.01 11.99
CA SER A 54 9.77 -0.65 12.95
C SER A 54 8.42 -1.22 12.53
N LYS A 55 7.74 -1.92 13.44
CA LYS A 55 6.39 -2.45 13.18
C LYS A 55 5.38 -1.30 13.18
N ILE A 56 4.73 -1.07 12.05
CA ILE A 56 3.76 0.01 11.83
C ILE A 56 2.39 -0.39 12.39
N GLY A 57 2.00 -1.65 12.17
CA GLY A 57 0.72 -2.17 12.64
C GLY A 57 0.26 -3.43 11.90
N GLN A 58 -0.82 -4.01 12.42
CA GLN A 58 -1.48 -5.17 11.82
C GLN A 58 -2.58 -4.71 10.86
N GLY A 59 -2.48 -5.12 9.60
CA GLY A 59 -3.46 -4.82 8.56
C GLY A 59 -3.32 -3.42 7.97
N LYS A 60 -3.78 -3.28 6.71
CA LYS A 60 -3.68 -2.03 5.94
C LYS A 60 -4.33 -0.84 6.64
N ALA A 61 -5.49 -1.04 7.28
CA ALA A 61 -6.23 0.02 7.95
C ALA A 61 -5.44 0.63 9.11
N ASN A 62 -4.73 -0.17 9.90
CA ASN A 62 -3.94 0.33 11.02
C ASN A 62 -2.63 0.96 10.55
N SER A 63 -1.99 0.41 9.52
CA SER A 63 -0.81 1.05 8.90
C SER A 63 -1.14 2.43 8.33
N ALA A 64 -2.31 2.56 7.68
CA ALA A 64 -2.76 3.85 7.14
C ALA A 64 -3.16 4.85 8.23
N LYS A 65 -3.67 4.38 9.39
CA LYS A 65 -3.87 5.24 10.57
C LYS A 65 -2.54 5.73 11.12
N PHE A 66 -1.57 4.84 11.28
CA PHE A 66 -0.23 5.22 11.74
C PHE A 66 0.43 6.27 10.83
N LEU A 67 0.28 6.16 9.51
CA LEU A 67 0.75 7.18 8.56
C LEU A 67 -0.05 8.48 8.64
N ALA A 68 -1.33 8.43 9.04
CA ALA A 68 -2.13 9.63 9.29
C ALA A 68 -1.62 10.38 10.53
N ASP A 69 -1.27 9.63 11.58
CA ASP A 69 -0.79 10.17 12.85
C ASP A 69 0.68 10.66 12.73
N ASN A 70 1.47 10.08 11.82
CA ASN A 70 2.86 10.41 11.58
C ASN A 70 3.09 10.97 10.15
N PRO A 71 2.72 12.24 9.89
CA PRO A 71 2.82 12.83 8.55
C PRO A 71 4.26 12.95 8.05
N GLU A 72 5.24 12.94 8.95
CA GLU A 72 6.67 13.02 8.63
C GLU A 72 7.14 11.76 7.87
N ILE A 73 6.76 10.59 8.41
CA ILE A 73 7.03 9.28 7.81
C ILE A 73 6.27 9.15 6.48
N CYS A 74 5.02 9.61 6.46
CA CYS A 74 4.19 9.62 5.26
C CYS A 74 4.86 10.41 4.10
N LYS A 75 5.32 11.64 4.37
CA LYS A 75 6.04 12.47 3.38
C LYS A 75 7.35 11.85 2.93
N ALA A 76 8.11 11.24 3.85
CA ALA A 76 9.35 10.56 3.53
C ALA A 76 9.10 9.38 2.57
N LEU A 77 8.10 8.54 2.85
CA LEU A 77 7.67 7.45 1.99
C LEU A 77 7.17 7.95 0.62
N GLU A 78 6.30 8.98 0.62
CA GLU A 78 5.79 9.58 -0.62
C GLU A 78 6.94 10.06 -1.52
N LYS A 79 7.92 10.75 -0.93
CA LYS A 79 9.10 11.23 -1.66
C LYS A 79 9.91 10.07 -2.24
N GLN A 80 10.22 9.05 -1.44
CA GLN A 80 10.95 7.87 -1.91
C GLN A 80 10.24 7.13 -3.05
N ILE A 81 8.91 6.95 -2.93
CA ILE A 81 8.08 6.34 -3.96
C ILE A 81 8.08 7.20 -5.23
N ARG A 82 7.92 8.52 -5.08
CA ARG A 82 7.93 9.47 -6.19
C ARG A 82 9.26 9.48 -6.92
N ASP A 83 10.38 9.52 -6.20
CA ASP A 83 11.72 9.52 -6.77
C ASP A 83 11.97 8.23 -7.58
N LYS A 84 11.50 7.08 -7.08
CA LYS A 84 11.62 5.79 -7.78
C LYS A 84 10.73 5.70 -9.04
N LEU A 85 9.53 6.30 -9.02
CA LEU A 85 8.52 6.15 -10.08
C LEU A 85 8.52 7.25 -11.14
N LEU A 86 8.90 8.48 -10.78
CA LEU A 86 8.88 9.63 -11.69
C LEU A 86 10.24 9.89 -12.35
N THR A 87 11.30 9.17 -11.98
CA THR A 87 12.57 9.24 -12.71
C THR A 87 12.38 8.62 -14.12
N PRO A 88 12.62 9.39 -15.19
CA PRO A 88 12.34 8.94 -16.55
C PRO A 88 13.37 7.89 -16.96
N GLY A 89 13.01 6.61 -16.94
CA GLY A 89 13.89 5.54 -17.44
C GLY A 89 13.62 4.11 -17.00
N VAL A 90 12.70 3.84 -16.07
CA VAL A 90 12.46 2.46 -15.60
C VAL A 90 11.02 2.03 -15.85
N ASP A 91 10.79 1.48 -17.04
CA ASP A 91 9.64 0.62 -17.34
C ASP A 91 9.79 -0.72 -16.61
N THR A 92 9.63 -0.75 -15.28
CA THR A 92 9.45 -2.03 -14.57
C THR A 92 8.02 -2.50 -14.77
N LYS A 93 7.80 -3.15 -15.92
CA LYS A 93 6.76 -4.15 -16.12
C LYS A 93 6.89 -5.22 -15.02
N ALA A 94 5.74 -5.65 -14.48
CA ALA A 94 5.49 -6.86 -13.71
C ALA A 94 5.95 -6.89 -12.23
N VAL A 95 4.98 -6.79 -11.30
CA VAL A 95 4.79 -7.77 -10.20
C VAL A 95 3.29 -7.83 -9.87
N GLY A 96 2.56 -8.64 -10.62
CA GLY A 96 1.19 -9.03 -10.30
C GLY A 96 1.15 -10.54 -10.15
N SER A 97 1.50 -11.04 -8.97
CA SER A 97 1.13 -12.38 -8.45
C SER A 97 1.97 -12.72 -7.22
N ARG A 98 1.46 -12.44 -6.00
CA ARG A 98 1.76 -13.26 -4.81
C ARG A 98 0.55 -13.31 -3.89
N GLU A 99 -0.08 -14.48 -3.95
CA GLU A 99 -0.74 -15.24 -2.88
C GLU A 99 -1.94 -14.64 -2.15
N ALA A 100 -3.11 -15.09 -2.61
CA ALA A 100 -4.18 -15.50 -1.73
C ALA A 100 -3.71 -16.71 -0.91
N VAL A 101 -3.54 -16.53 0.39
CA VAL A 101 -3.68 -17.61 1.37
C VAL A 101 -4.90 -17.29 2.22
N VAL A 102 -5.83 -18.23 2.13
CA VAL A 102 -7.18 -18.21 2.67
C VAL A 102 -7.11 -18.37 4.19
N ALA A 103 -7.96 -17.62 4.88
CA ALA A 103 -8.26 -17.77 6.29
C ALA A 103 -9.31 -18.87 6.50
N ASP A 104 -9.11 -19.69 7.54
CA ASP A 104 -10.06 -20.42 8.41
C ASP A 104 -9.23 -21.55 9.06
N ASP A 105 -9.27 -21.86 10.35
CA ASP A 105 -10.31 -21.68 11.36
C ASP A 105 -9.65 -21.74 12.75
N VAL A 106 -10.17 -20.96 13.69
CA VAL A 106 -9.75 -20.91 15.09
C VAL A 106 -10.74 -21.77 15.86
N ALA A 107 -10.33 -22.97 16.29
CA ALA A 107 -11.10 -23.78 17.23
C ALA A 107 -10.28 -23.93 18.52
N GLU A 108 -10.51 -23.01 19.45
CA GLU A 108 -10.15 -23.13 20.86
C GLU A 108 -11.33 -23.78 21.58
N ALA A 109 -11.10 -24.95 22.17
CA ALA A 109 -11.90 -25.48 23.27
C ALA A 109 -11.02 -26.48 24.04
N ASP A 110 -10.27 -25.94 25.00
CA ASP A 110 -9.60 -26.67 26.06
C ASP A 110 -10.54 -27.67 26.72
N ALA A 111 -10.11 -28.93 26.71
CA ALA A 111 -10.53 -29.96 27.62
C ALA A 111 -9.37 -30.18 28.61
N ASP A 112 -9.55 -29.81 29.88
CA ASP A 112 -9.17 -30.65 31.02
C ASP A 112 -9.82 -30.10 32.31
N SER A 113 -9.80 -30.94 33.34
CA SER A 113 -10.88 -31.21 34.27
C SER A 113 -10.93 -30.39 35.55
#